data_AF-A0A1H0LYI3-F1
#
_entry.id   AF-A0A1H0LYI3-F1
#
_cell.length_a   1.000
_cell.length_b   1.000
_cell.length_c   1.000
_cell.angle_alpha   90.00
_cell.angle_beta   90.00
_cell.angle_gamma   90.00
#
_symmetry.space_group_name_H-M   'P 1'
#
loop_
_entity.id
_entity.type
_entity.pdbx_description
1 polymer ?
#
loop_
_entity_poly.entity_id
_entity_poly.type
_entity_poly.pdbx_seq_one_letter_code
_entity_poly.pdbx_strand_id
1 'polypeptide(L)'
;MIIRIFIGGFASLVAGMSYLTGLASLMTGLLIGFGAFSSFFLGLLFALPVESDRRIFPVYERVEAWPYFTVAAILLAMVVILFFYKGRKPDRQAVSACHFKYFLWGIGCYLATLFLSSVYWFPSDEKRIEMAASALTAEVLGGTCFYLAGVTASCVLFYLASRGGTEDKPDLMRRFVLAFFTFFQFDKLPLLVAYLLIYSPETEVIFPNIAGLALASYIPVGCFLLKTTLDAKQPEPGGKIDRF
;
A
#
# COMPACT_ATOMS: atom_id res chain seq x y z
N MET A 1 -22.08 10.70 3.23
CA MET A 1 -21.03 10.03 4.05
C MET A 1 -21.34 8.56 4.27
N ILE A 2 -22.52 8.21 4.82
CA ILE A 2 -22.95 6.83 5.12
C ILE A 2 -22.84 5.88 3.92
N ILE A 3 -23.36 6.27 2.73
CA ILE A 3 -23.29 5.45 1.51
C ILE A 3 -21.84 5.12 1.12
N ARG A 4 -20.90 6.06 1.28
CA ARG A 4 -19.48 5.83 0.95
C ARG A 4 -18.83 4.83 1.91
N ILE A 5 -19.21 4.87 3.19
CA ILE A 5 -18.76 3.89 4.20
C ILE A 5 -19.26 2.50 3.84
N PHE A 6 -20.54 2.37 3.46
CA PHE A 6 -21.09 1.08 3.02
C PHE A 6 -20.43 0.55 1.75
N ILE A 7 -20.21 1.38 0.74
CA ILE A 7 -19.50 0.99 -0.48
C ILE A 7 -18.07 0.57 -0.16
N GLY A 8 -17.35 1.33 0.68
CA GLY A 8 -16.00 1.01 1.11
C GLY A 8 -15.92 -0.32 1.87
N GLY A 9 -16.84 -0.54 2.82
CA GLY A 9 -16.93 -1.78 3.59
C GLY A 9 -17.28 -2.99 2.70
N PHE A 10 -18.22 -2.82 1.77
CA PHE A 10 -18.58 -3.86 0.81
C PHE A 10 -17.41 -4.20 -0.11
N ALA A 11 -16.74 -3.20 -0.69
CA ALA A 11 -15.58 -3.40 -1.54
C ALA A 11 -14.44 -4.11 -0.80
N SER A 12 -14.13 -3.70 0.43
CA SER A 12 -13.16 -4.38 1.31
C SER A 12 -13.52 -5.85 1.56
N LEU A 13 -14.80 -6.14 1.80
CA LEU A 13 -15.27 -7.49 2.05
C LEU A 13 -15.19 -8.37 0.80
N VAL A 14 -15.68 -7.89 -0.35
CA VAL A 14 -15.60 -8.61 -1.63
C VAL A 14 -14.14 -8.88 -2.01
N ALA A 15 -13.28 -7.89 -1.82
CA ALA A 15 -11.86 -8.00 -2.07
C ALA A 15 -11.15 -9.03 -1.16
N GLY A 16 -11.45 -9.01 0.15
CA GLY A 16 -10.96 -10.01 1.10
C GLY A 16 -11.45 -11.42 0.76
N MET A 17 -12.73 -11.57 0.40
CA MET A 17 -13.32 -12.83 -0.03
C MET A 17 -12.69 -13.37 -1.32
N SER A 18 -12.26 -12.48 -2.23
CA SER A 18 -11.56 -12.87 -3.46
C SER A 18 -10.21 -13.55 -3.15
N TYR A 19 -9.49 -13.12 -2.11
CA TYR A 19 -8.29 -13.83 -1.65
C TYR A 19 -8.60 -15.19 -1.02
N LEU A 20 -9.69 -15.30 -0.26
CA LEU A 20 -10.09 -16.56 0.38
C LEU A 20 -10.54 -17.62 -0.63
N THR A 21 -11.21 -17.18 -1.71
CA THR A 21 -11.78 -18.04 -2.77
C THR A 21 -10.79 -18.43 -3.87
N GLY A 22 -9.53 -17.96 -3.81
CA GLY A 22 -8.48 -18.36 -4.75
C GLY A 22 -8.25 -17.40 -5.92
N LEU A 23 -8.98 -16.28 -6.00
CA LEU A 23 -8.77 -15.22 -7.00
C LEU A 23 -7.59 -14.28 -6.66
N ALA A 24 -6.58 -14.80 -5.95
CA ALA A 24 -5.49 -14.00 -5.40
C ALA A 24 -4.69 -13.25 -6.47
N SER A 25 -4.46 -13.84 -7.64
CA SER A 25 -3.75 -13.18 -8.74
C SER A 25 -4.55 -12.02 -9.35
N LEU A 26 -5.86 -12.20 -9.53
CA LEU A 26 -6.72 -11.13 -10.03
C LEU A 26 -6.75 -9.98 -9.01
N MET A 27 -6.97 -10.30 -7.73
CA MET A 27 -7.06 -9.30 -6.68
C MET A 27 -5.75 -8.54 -6.49
N THR A 28 -4.61 -9.24 -6.43
CA THR A 28 -3.29 -8.60 -6.33
C THR A 28 -2.99 -7.73 -7.54
N GLY A 29 -3.36 -8.17 -8.75
CA GLY A 29 -3.23 -7.37 -9.96
C GLY A 29 -4.06 -6.08 -9.90
N LEU A 30 -5.29 -6.16 -9.40
CA LEU A 30 -6.16 -4.99 -9.20
C LEU A 30 -5.59 -4.03 -8.15
N LEU A 31 -5.09 -4.53 -7.01
CA LEU A 31 -4.54 -3.68 -5.94
C LEU A 31 -3.26 -2.97 -6.36
N ILE A 32 -2.30 -3.70 -6.93
CA ILE A 32 -1.05 -3.10 -7.44
C ILE A 32 -1.37 -2.18 -8.64
N GLY A 33 -2.27 -2.60 -9.53
CA GLY A 33 -2.72 -1.81 -10.67
C GLY A 33 -3.42 -0.52 -10.25
N PHE A 34 -4.19 -0.52 -9.17
CA PHE A 34 -4.78 0.69 -8.59
C PHE A 34 -3.71 1.66 -8.08
N GLY A 35 -2.66 1.15 -7.41
CA GLY A 35 -1.51 1.96 -7.02
C GLY A 35 -0.77 2.55 -8.23
N ALA A 36 -0.59 1.77 -9.29
CA ALA A 36 0.01 2.22 -10.55
C ALA A 36 -0.82 3.33 -11.21
N PHE A 37 -2.13 3.11 -11.33
CA PHE A 37 -3.08 4.09 -11.88
C PHE A 37 -3.09 5.38 -11.06
N SER A 38 -3.15 5.30 -9.74
CA SER A 38 -3.17 6.46 -8.85
C SER A 38 -1.88 7.27 -8.96
N SER A 39 -0.74 6.58 -9.03
CA SER A 39 0.57 7.22 -9.22
C SER A 39 0.67 7.90 -10.58
N PHE A 40 0.20 7.24 -11.64
CA PHE A 40 0.16 7.84 -12.97
C PHE A 40 -0.77 9.07 -13.03
N PHE A 41 -1.94 8.98 -12.42
CA PHE A 41 -2.90 10.08 -12.35
C PHE A 41 -2.33 11.30 -11.61
N LEU A 42 -1.69 11.09 -10.46
CA LEU A 42 -1.00 12.18 -9.74
C LEU A 42 0.14 12.77 -10.59
N GLY A 43 0.91 11.93 -11.29
CA GLY A 43 1.93 12.41 -12.23
C GLY A 43 1.35 13.28 -13.35
N LEU A 44 0.20 12.90 -13.91
CA LEU A 44 -0.50 13.73 -14.90
C LEU A 44 -0.95 15.06 -14.30
N LEU A 45 -1.47 15.07 -13.08
CA LEU A 45 -1.87 16.31 -12.41
C LEU A 45 -0.71 17.30 -12.28
N PHE A 46 0.48 16.83 -11.89
CA PHE A 46 1.67 17.69 -11.78
C PHE A 46 2.34 18.00 -13.12
N ALA A 47 2.01 17.29 -14.19
CA ALA A 47 2.45 17.62 -15.55
C ALA A 47 1.63 18.77 -16.16
N LEU A 48 0.42 19.01 -15.66
CA LEU A 48 -0.43 20.13 -16.08
C LEU A 48 0.07 21.46 -15.51
N PRO A 49 -0.26 22.61 -16.14
CA PRO A 49 0.09 23.91 -15.60
C PRO A 49 -0.58 24.15 -14.24
N VAL A 50 0.11 24.93 -13.41
CA VAL A 50 -0.35 25.39 -12.10
C VAL A 50 -1.62 26.21 -12.27
N GLU A 51 -2.71 25.74 -11.66
CA GLU A 51 -4.00 26.43 -11.61
C GLU A 51 -4.62 26.17 -10.23
N SER A 52 -4.50 27.18 -9.36
CA SER A 52 -5.10 27.19 -8.02
C SER A 52 -6.63 27.20 -8.05
N ASP A 53 -7.22 27.76 -9.12
CA ASP A 53 -8.67 27.99 -9.24
C ASP A 53 -9.43 26.78 -9.80
N ARG A 54 -8.72 25.66 -10.07
CA ARG A 54 -9.35 24.42 -10.48
C ARG A 54 -10.27 23.90 -9.37
N ARG A 55 -11.54 23.70 -9.73
CA ARG A 55 -12.57 23.14 -8.81
C ARG A 55 -12.29 21.69 -8.39
N ILE A 56 -11.47 20.96 -9.15
CA ILE A 56 -11.18 19.55 -8.93
C ILE A 56 -9.67 19.36 -9.03
N PHE A 57 -9.04 18.86 -7.95
CA PHE A 57 -7.58 18.65 -7.84
C PHE A 57 -6.74 19.88 -8.22
N PRO A 58 -6.83 20.98 -7.44
CA PRO A 58 -6.02 22.16 -7.67
C PRO A 58 -4.53 21.83 -7.64
N VAL A 59 -3.75 22.51 -8.48
CA VAL A 59 -2.29 22.39 -8.49
C VAL A 59 -1.76 23.73 -8.02
N TYR A 60 -1.30 23.77 -6.78
CA TYR A 60 -0.87 25.02 -6.13
C TYR A 60 0.59 25.38 -6.47
N GLU A 61 1.43 24.37 -6.75
CA GLU A 61 2.85 24.56 -7.02
C GLU A 61 3.31 23.69 -8.20
N ARG A 62 4.31 24.19 -8.93
CA ARG A 62 4.94 23.44 -10.02
C ARG A 62 5.92 22.44 -9.42
N VAL A 63 5.63 21.16 -9.59
CA VAL A 63 6.47 20.08 -9.06
C VAL A 63 6.83 19.11 -10.18
N GLU A 64 8.00 18.50 -10.07
CA GLU A 64 8.45 17.51 -11.03
C GLU A 64 7.55 16.26 -10.98
N ALA A 65 6.93 15.92 -12.12
CA ALA A 65 6.00 14.80 -12.20
C ALA A 65 6.67 13.41 -12.27
N TRP A 66 7.98 13.36 -12.58
CA TRP A 66 8.67 12.10 -12.84
C TRP A 66 8.71 11.10 -11.66
N PRO A 67 8.73 11.49 -10.37
CA PRO A 67 8.71 10.53 -9.26
C PRO A 67 7.43 9.69 -9.27
N TYR A 68 6.30 10.34 -9.55
CA TYR A 68 4.98 9.70 -9.64
C TYR A 68 4.91 8.71 -10.80
N PHE A 69 5.41 9.10 -11.97
CA PHE A 69 5.49 8.20 -13.13
C PHE A 69 6.45 7.03 -12.90
N THR A 70 7.51 7.24 -12.12
CA THR A 70 8.47 6.18 -11.78
C THR A 70 7.83 5.12 -10.89
N VAL A 71 7.09 5.54 -9.86
CA VAL A 71 6.30 4.61 -9.03
C VAL A 71 5.27 3.86 -9.89
N ALA A 72 4.55 4.56 -10.78
CA ALA A 72 3.60 3.93 -11.68
C ALA A 72 4.23 2.85 -12.57
N ALA A 73 5.39 3.14 -13.17
CA ALA A 73 6.11 2.21 -14.03
C ALA A 73 6.59 0.97 -13.27
N ILE A 74 7.12 1.15 -12.06
CA ILE A 74 7.56 0.03 -11.19
C ILE A 74 6.37 -0.86 -10.84
N LEU A 75 5.25 -0.29 -10.42
CA LEU A 75 4.04 -1.05 -10.06
C LEU A 75 3.44 -1.76 -11.27
N LEU A 76 3.43 -1.12 -12.45
CA LEU A 76 2.98 -1.76 -13.68
C LEU A 76 3.86 -2.95 -14.05
N ALA A 77 5.19 -2.82 -13.90
CA ALA A 77 6.10 -3.94 -14.11
C ALA A 77 5.81 -5.10 -13.13
N MET A 78 5.48 -4.82 -11.87
CA MET A 78 5.04 -5.84 -10.91
C MET A 78 3.75 -6.55 -11.35
N VAL A 79 2.76 -5.82 -11.90
CA VAL A 79 1.54 -6.42 -12.46
C VAL A 79 1.86 -7.34 -13.64
N VAL A 80 2.75 -6.90 -14.54
CA VAL A 80 3.20 -7.75 -15.66
C VAL A 80 3.87 -9.02 -15.10
N ILE A 81 4.79 -8.90 -14.14
CA ILE A 81 5.45 -10.06 -13.51
C ILE A 81 4.40 -11.00 -12.90
N LEU A 82 3.37 -10.49 -12.22
CA LEU A 82 2.33 -11.30 -11.59
C LEU A 82 1.64 -12.24 -12.57
N PHE A 83 1.36 -11.79 -13.79
CA PHE A 83 0.64 -12.57 -14.79
C PHE A 83 1.55 -13.45 -15.65
N PHE A 84 2.78 -13.02 -15.94
CA PHE A 84 3.71 -13.76 -16.80
C PHE A 84 4.63 -14.73 -16.06
N TYR A 85 4.90 -14.52 -14.77
CA TYR A 85 5.81 -15.39 -14.01
C TYR A 85 5.08 -16.57 -13.35
N LYS A 86 5.65 -17.78 -13.48
CA LYS A 86 5.18 -18.98 -12.77
C LYS A 86 5.81 -19.03 -11.38
N GLY A 87 4.96 -19.07 -10.35
CA GLY A 87 5.39 -19.07 -8.94
C GLY A 87 6.29 -20.24 -8.54
N ARG A 88 7.12 -20.03 -7.52
CA ARG A 88 8.04 -21.04 -6.97
C ARG A 88 7.35 -21.82 -5.83
N LYS A 89 7.76 -23.07 -5.60
CA LYS A 89 7.33 -23.83 -4.41
C LYS A 89 7.87 -23.14 -3.16
N PRO A 90 7.04 -22.62 -2.27
CA PRO A 90 7.52 -22.11 -0.99
C PRO A 90 7.85 -23.29 -0.07
N ASP A 91 8.87 -23.13 0.79
CA ASP A 91 9.11 -24.10 1.86
C ASP A 91 7.86 -24.14 2.76
N ARG A 92 7.25 -25.32 2.84
CA ARG A 92 6.07 -25.55 3.68
C ARG A 92 6.47 -25.44 5.14
N GLN A 93 5.85 -24.50 5.86
CA GLN A 93 6.00 -24.36 7.30
C GLN A 93 4.67 -24.70 7.96
N ALA A 94 4.69 -25.63 8.91
CA ALA A 94 3.51 -25.90 9.73
C ALA A 94 3.12 -24.62 10.48
N VAL A 95 1.83 -24.28 10.45
CA VAL A 95 1.32 -23.11 11.16
C VAL A 95 1.68 -23.24 12.64
N SER A 96 2.11 -22.14 13.23
CA SER A 96 2.62 -22.11 14.59
C SER A 96 2.36 -20.75 15.22
N ALA A 97 2.47 -20.65 16.54
CA ALA A 97 2.32 -19.40 17.26
C ALA A 97 3.26 -18.28 16.75
N CYS A 98 4.40 -18.64 16.13
CA CYS A 98 5.32 -17.68 15.54
C CYS A 98 4.68 -16.87 14.40
N HIS A 99 3.88 -17.52 13.54
CA HIS A 99 3.19 -16.85 12.43
C HIS A 99 2.16 -15.83 12.91
N PHE A 100 1.42 -16.15 13.96
CA PHE A 100 0.47 -15.22 14.60
C PHE A 100 1.20 -14.07 15.30
N LYS A 101 2.36 -14.32 15.92
CA LYS A 101 3.21 -13.25 16.46
C LYS A 101 3.67 -12.30 15.36
N TYR A 102 4.17 -12.81 14.23
CA TYR A 102 4.54 -11.96 13.10
C TYR A 102 3.36 -11.18 12.55
N PHE A 103 2.17 -11.78 12.48
CA PHE A 103 0.97 -11.10 12.05
C PHE A 103 0.60 -9.93 12.99
N LEU A 104 0.56 -10.18 14.30
CA LEU A 104 0.28 -9.14 15.30
C LEU A 104 1.34 -8.03 15.30
N TRP A 105 2.63 -8.39 15.21
CA TRP A 105 3.70 -7.41 15.08
C TRP A 105 3.62 -6.63 13.77
N GLY A 106 3.18 -7.26 12.68
CA GLY A 106 2.92 -6.61 11.39
C GLY A 106 1.86 -5.52 11.52
N ILE A 107 0.74 -5.83 12.17
CA ILE A 107 -0.33 -4.87 12.48
C ILE A 107 0.19 -3.75 13.39
N GLY A 108 0.83 -4.11 14.51
CA GLY A 108 1.34 -3.14 15.47
C GLY A 108 2.37 -2.19 14.86
N CYS A 109 3.31 -2.71 14.08
CA CYS A 109 4.31 -1.93 13.36
C CYS A 109 3.66 -0.99 12.34
N TYR A 110 2.65 -1.47 11.62
CA TYR A 110 1.90 -0.68 10.65
C TYR A 110 1.15 0.50 11.30
N LEU A 111 0.39 0.22 12.37
CA LEU A 111 -0.35 1.24 13.10
C LEU A 111 0.60 2.24 13.77
N ALA A 112 1.65 1.74 14.44
CA ALA A 112 2.64 2.60 15.09
C ALA A 112 3.32 3.53 14.07
N THR A 113 3.72 3.02 12.91
CA THR A 113 4.36 3.87 11.89
C THR A 113 3.39 4.91 11.34
N LEU A 114 2.11 4.58 11.13
CA LEU A 114 1.11 5.53 10.66
C LEU A 114 0.87 6.66 11.67
N PHE A 115 0.58 6.30 12.93
CA PHE A 115 0.26 7.28 13.97
C PHE A 115 1.48 8.12 14.37
N LEU A 116 2.65 7.51 14.54
CA LEU A 116 3.86 8.26 14.88
C LEU A 116 4.27 9.21 13.76
N SER A 117 4.17 8.78 12.49
CA SER A 117 4.49 9.66 11.35
C SER A 117 3.51 10.82 11.22
N SER A 118 2.24 10.64 11.59
CA SER A 118 1.24 11.71 11.54
C SER A 118 1.57 12.90 12.44
N VAL A 119 2.29 12.69 13.55
CA VAL A 119 2.76 13.79 14.43
C VAL A 119 3.70 14.72 13.68
N TYR A 120 4.48 14.19 12.74
CA TYR A 120 5.42 14.95 11.93
C TYR A 120 4.79 15.53 10.66
N TRP A 121 3.79 14.85 10.09
CA TRP A 121 3.09 15.32 8.89
C TRP A 121 2.15 16.50 9.14
N PHE A 122 1.57 16.57 10.33
CA PHE A 122 0.59 17.60 10.71
C PHE A 122 1.10 18.39 11.93
N PRO A 123 2.09 19.28 11.74
CA PRO A 123 2.59 20.14 12.82
C PRO A 123 1.52 21.13 13.28
N SER A 124 1.50 21.41 14.59
CA SER A 124 0.56 22.36 15.20
C SER A 124 0.76 23.79 14.68
N ASP A 125 -0.28 24.63 14.80
CA ASP A 125 -0.26 26.03 14.35
C ASP A 125 0.89 26.82 14.98
N GLU A 126 1.12 26.63 16.28
CA GLU A 126 2.25 27.23 17.01
C GLU A 126 3.59 26.87 16.34
N LYS A 127 3.78 25.58 16.04
CA LYS A 127 5.00 25.08 15.42
C LYS A 127 5.18 25.59 13.99
N ARG A 128 4.08 25.76 13.25
CA ARG A 128 4.09 26.33 11.90
C ARG A 128 4.51 27.80 11.88
N ILE A 129 4.13 28.57 12.90
CA ILE A 129 4.46 30.00 13.01
C ILE A 129 5.90 30.19 13.49
N GLU A 130 6.37 29.34 14.41
CA GLU A 130 7.69 29.48 15.03
C GLU A 130 8.83 28.94 14.17
N MET A 131 8.59 27.91 13.34
CA MET A 131 9.65 27.26 12.57
C MET A 131 9.87 27.87 11.19
N ALA A 132 11.15 27.93 10.78
CA ALA A 132 11.50 28.21 9.40
C ALA A 132 10.97 27.10 8.46
N ALA A 133 10.54 27.47 7.26
CA ALA A 133 9.96 26.53 6.27
C ALA A 133 10.88 25.34 5.93
N SER A 134 12.20 25.53 5.93
CA SER A 134 13.17 24.46 5.70
C SER A 134 13.21 23.43 6.83
N ALA A 135 13.08 23.86 8.08
CA ALA A 135 13.03 22.97 9.23
C ALA A 135 11.71 22.18 9.25
N LEU A 136 10.59 22.82 8.89
CA LEU A 136 9.30 22.16 8.74
C LEU A 136 9.35 21.06 7.67
N THR A 137 9.94 21.38 6.51
CA THR A 137 10.14 20.43 5.40
C THR A 137 10.98 19.23 5.84
N ALA A 138 12.07 19.46 6.59
CA ALA A 138 12.93 18.40 7.10
C ALA A 138 12.19 17.48 8.08
N GLU A 139 11.31 18.03 8.92
CA GLU A 139 10.50 17.25 9.86
C GLU A 139 9.48 16.35 9.15
N VAL A 140 8.73 16.92 8.21
CA VAL A 140 7.76 16.17 7.39
C VAL A 140 8.45 15.08 6.57
N LEU A 141 9.64 15.37 6.05
CA LEU A 141 10.48 14.38 5.35
C LEU A 141 10.92 13.27 6.31
N GLY A 142 11.38 13.62 7.51
CA GLY A 142 11.75 12.66 8.56
C GLY A 142 10.61 11.72 8.91
N GLY A 143 9.40 12.26 9.12
CA GLY A 143 8.18 11.46 9.34
C GLY A 143 7.87 10.53 8.17
N THR A 144 8.02 11.01 6.93
CA THR A 144 7.78 10.20 5.72
C THR A 144 8.80 9.06 5.54
N CYS A 145 10.07 9.31 5.85
CA CYS A 145 11.10 8.28 5.87
C CYS A 145 10.80 7.21 6.93
N PHE A 146 10.37 7.62 8.14
CA PHE A 146 9.95 6.70 9.19
C PHE A 146 8.75 5.86 8.77
N TYR A 147 7.75 6.48 8.14
CA TYR A 147 6.60 5.79 7.54
C TYR A 147 7.02 4.72 6.53
N LEU A 148 7.87 5.10 5.56
CA LEU A 148 8.33 4.16 4.53
C LEU A 148 9.08 2.96 5.12
N ALA A 149 9.94 3.21 6.11
CA ALA A 149 10.67 2.16 6.82
C ALA A 149 9.71 1.25 7.59
N GLY A 150 8.73 1.82 8.30
CA GLY A 150 7.74 1.05 9.06
C GLY A 150 6.80 0.23 8.17
N VAL A 151 6.33 0.79 7.06
CA VAL A 151 5.53 0.04 6.06
C VAL A 151 6.33 -1.12 5.50
N THR A 152 7.61 -0.90 5.19
CA THR A 152 8.50 -1.97 4.71
C THR A 152 8.67 -3.07 5.76
N ALA A 153 8.94 -2.71 7.02
CA ALA A 153 9.08 -3.67 8.12
C ALA A 153 7.77 -4.45 8.34
N SER A 154 6.62 -3.77 8.33
CA SER A 154 5.31 -4.40 8.44
C SER A 154 5.03 -5.38 7.29
N CYS A 155 5.35 -5.01 6.05
CA CYS A 155 5.23 -5.88 4.88
C CYS A 155 6.10 -7.14 5.02
N VAL A 156 7.31 -7.02 5.55
CA VAL A 156 8.18 -8.17 5.84
C VAL A 156 7.54 -9.08 6.90
N LEU A 157 7.01 -8.52 7.98
CA LEU A 157 6.33 -9.28 9.03
C LEU A 157 5.07 -10.00 8.51
N PHE A 158 4.26 -9.33 7.68
CA PHE A 158 3.12 -9.95 7.02
C PHE A 158 3.54 -11.07 6.06
N TYR A 159 4.62 -10.88 5.30
CA TYR A 159 5.18 -11.93 4.47
C TYR A 159 5.60 -13.15 5.31
N LEU A 160 6.32 -12.94 6.43
CA LEU A 160 6.71 -14.02 7.32
C LEU A 160 5.51 -14.74 7.94
N ALA A 161 4.48 -13.98 8.36
CA ALA A 161 3.23 -14.54 8.86
C ALA A 161 2.52 -15.40 7.81
N SER A 162 2.56 -15.00 6.54
CA SER A 162 1.87 -15.67 5.45
C SER A 162 2.40 -17.07 5.13
N ARG A 163 3.59 -17.45 5.60
CA ARG A 163 4.24 -18.73 5.27
C ARG A 163 3.63 -19.96 5.96
N GLY A 164 2.78 -19.77 6.97
CA GLY A 164 2.21 -20.87 7.75
C GLY A 164 1.05 -21.57 7.03
N GLY A 165 1.07 -22.90 7.01
CA GLY A 165 0.00 -23.74 6.44
C GLY A 165 -0.24 -25.01 7.23
N THR A 166 -1.24 -25.78 6.84
CA THR A 166 -1.49 -27.15 7.33
C THR A 166 -1.42 -28.13 6.16
N GLU A 167 -1.40 -29.44 6.43
CA GLU A 167 -1.42 -30.46 5.38
C GLU A 167 -2.68 -30.35 4.50
N ASP A 168 -3.85 -30.18 5.12
CA ASP A 168 -5.13 -30.01 4.41
C ASP A 168 -5.28 -28.65 3.71
N LYS A 169 -4.56 -27.62 4.19
CA LYS A 169 -4.69 -26.23 3.73
C LYS A 169 -3.30 -25.56 3.66
N PRO A 170 -2.53 -25.81 2.58
CA PRO A 170 -1.15 -25.33 2.46
C PRO A 170 -1.02 -23.79 2.35
N ASP A 171 -2.10 -23.10 1.94
CA ASP A 171 -2.13 -21.64 1.77
C ASP A 171 -2.92 -20.90 2.87
N LEU A 172 -3.17 -21.54 4.01
CA LEU A 172 -4.05 -21.01 5.06
C LEU A 172 -3.68 -19.57 5.47
N MET A 173 -2.45 -19.34 5.93
CA MET A 173 -2.03 -18.00 6.37
C MET A 173 -1.85 -17.05 5.19
N ARG A 174 -1.47 -17.52 3.99
CA ARG A 174 -1.37 -16.66 2.81
C ARG A 174 -2.70 -15.99 2.50
N ARG A 175 -3.76 -16.80 2.38
CA ARG A 175 -5.10 -16.30 2.10
C ARG A 175 -5.62 -15.42 3.22
N PHE A 176 -5.41 -15.83 4.47
CA PHE A 176 -5.84 -15.05 5.64
C PHE A 176 -5.16 -13.67 5.70
N VAL A 177 -3.83 -13.62 5.60
CA VAL A 177 -3.07 -12.37 5.70
C VAL A 177 -3.40 -11.43 4.54
N LEU A 178 -3.51 -11.94 3.30
CA LEU A 178 -3.89 -11.14 2.14
C LEU A 178 -5.33 -10.60 2.24
N ALA A 179 -6.27 -11.44 2.69
CA ALA A 179 -7.65 -11.04 2.92
C ALA A 179 -7.73 -9.95 4.00
N PHE A 180 -7.02 -10.12 5.11
CA PHE A 180 -6.94 -9.13 6.19
C PHE A 180 -6.37 -7.81 5.69
N PHE A 181 -5.23 -7.85 4.99
CA PHE A 181 -4.54 -6.67 4.48
C PHE A 181 -5.47 -5.80 3.62
N THR A 182 -6.26 -6.47 2.79
CA THR A 182 -7.20 -5.82 1.86
C THR A 182 -8.48 -5.36 2.54
N PHE A 183 -8.98 -6.13 3.50
CA PHE A 183 -10.17 -5.77 4.28
C PHE A 183 -9.96 -4.46 5.03
N PHE A 184 -8.81 -4.32 5.70
CA PHE A 184 -8.40 -3.10 6.40
C PHE A 184 -7.82 -2.02 5.48
N GLN A 185 -7.84 -2.23 4.16
CA GLN A 185 -7.41 -1.27 3.14
C GLN A 185 -5.96 -0.78 3.32
N PHE A 186 -5.07 -1.62 3.85
CA PHE A 186 -3.66 -1.27 4.01
C PHE A 186 -2.97 -1.02 2.65
N ASP A 187 -3.55 -1.52 1.56
CA ASP A 187 -3.18 -1.23 0.18
C ASP A 187 -3.45 0.22 -0.25
N LYS A 188 -4.41 0.92 0.36
CA LYS A 188 -4.81 2.28 -0.09
C LYS A 188 -4.15 3.40 0.71
N LEU A 189 -3.53 3.06 1.83
CA LEU A 189 -2.94 4.04 2.73
C LEU A 189 -1.78 4.84 2.14
N PRO A 190 -0.88 4.29 1.30
CA PRO A 190 0.11 5.11 0.59
C PRO A 190 -0.52 6.27 -0.20
N LEU A 191 -1.64 6.02 -0.87
CA LEU A 191 -2.39 7.05 -1.59
C LEU A 191 -3.05 8.05 -0.63
N LEU A 192 -3.61 7.58 0.48
CA LEU A 192 -4.20 8.47 1.49
C LEU A 192 -3.15 9.43 2.05
N VAL A 193 -1.98 8.93 2.43
CA VAL A 193 -0.89 9.77 2.97
C VAL A 193 -0.41 10.76 1.92
N ALA A 194 -0.18 10.32 0.68
CA ALA A 194 0.19 11.22 -0.41
C ALA A 194 -0.89 12.29 -0.65
N TYR A 195 -2.16 11.91 -0.66
CA TYR A 195 -3.28 12.85 -0.79
C TYR A 195 -3.28 13.89 0.33
N LEU A 196 -3.09 13.48 1.59
CA LEU A 196 -3.03 14.41 2.71
C LEU A 196 -1.84 15.37 2.58
N LEU A 197 -0.67 14.91 2.13
CA LEU A 197 0.49 15.77 1.93
C LEU A 197 0.35 16.73 0.73
N ILE A 198 -0.53 16.44 -0.23
CA ILE A 198 -0.80 17.30 -1.40
C ILE A 198 -1.96 18.27 -1.13
N TYR A 199 -2.97 17.84 -0.36
CA TYR A 199 -4.26 18.51 -0.25
C TYR A 199 -4.70 18.77 1.19
N SER A 200 -3.79 18.79 2.17
CA SER A 200 -4.12 19.02 3.58
C SER A 200 -4.91 20.33 3.75
N PRO A 201 -6.23 20.25 4.05
CA PRO A 201 -7.09 21.44 4.15
C PRO A 201 -6.79 22.27 5.41
N GLU A 202 -6.15 21.63 6.40
CA GLU A 202 -5.94 22.20 7.73
C GLU A 202 -4.58 22.90 7.86
N THR A 203 -3.60 22.51 7.01
CA THR A 203 -2.24 23.00 7.16
C THR A 203 -1.86 24.16 6.26
N GLU A 204 -2.57 24.40 5.15
CA GLU A 204 -2.25 25.34 4.04
C GLU A 204 -0.83 25.20 3.44
N VAL A 205 0.05 24.42 4.07
CA VAL A 205 1.37 24.01 3.59
C VAL A 205 1.23 22.63 2.96
N ILE A 206 1.67 22.54 1.70
CA ILE A 206 1.67 21.31 0.90
C ILE A 206 3.10 20.83 0.68
N PHE A 207 3.30 19.52 0.57
CA PHE A 207 4.61 18.91 0.35
C PHE A 207 4.59 17.91 -0.80
N PRO A 208 4.39 18.35 -2.07
CA PRO A 208 4.14 17.41 -3.16
C PRO A 208 5.35 16.53 -3.50
N ASN A 209 6.58 17.00 -3.30
CA ASN A 209 7.77 16.15 -3.47
C ASN A 209 7.82 15.03 -2.41
N ILE A 210 7.50 15.36 -1.15
CA ILE A 210 7.46 14.39 -0.05
C ILE A 210 6.27 13.44 -0.22
N ALA A 211 5.14 13.91 -0.77
CA ALA A 211 4.01 13.08 -1.12
C ALA A 211 4.37 12.00 -2.16
N GLY A 212 5.20 12.33 -3.15
CA GLY A 212 5.75 11.35 -4.10
C GLY A 212 6.57 10.26 -3.39
N LEU A 213 7.35 10.63 -2.38
CA LEU A 213 8.09 9.66 -1.55
C LEU A 213 7.15 8.81 -0.68
N ALA A 214 6.12 9.40 -0.07
CA ALA A 214 5.11 8.65 0.66
C ALA A 214 4.39 7.65 -0.25
N LEU A 215 4.07 8.05 -1.48
CA LEU A 215 3.46 7.19 -2.49
C LEU A 215 4.37 6.02 -2.90
N ALA A 216 5.69 6.21 -2.86
CA ALA A 216 6.65 5.12 -3.12
C ALA A 216 6.54 3.96 -2.12
N SER A 217 5.85 4.13 -0.98
CA SER A 217 5.50 3.01 -0.09
C SER A 217 4.56 1.98 -0.72
N TYR A 218 3.95 2.28 -1.87
CA TYR A 218 3.33 1.25 -2.71
C TYR A 218 4.31 0.19 -3.20
N ILE A 219 5.60 0.48 -3.32
CA ILE A 219 6.61 -0.47 -3.79
C ILE A 219 6.77 -1.64 -2.79
N PRO A 220 7.08 -1.44 -1.49
CA PRO A 220 7.14 -2.55 -0.54
C PRO A 220 5.80 -3.27 -0.38
N VAL A 221 4.66 -2.56 -0.43
CA VAL A 221 3.33 -3.17 -0.41
C VAL A 221 3.13 -4.07 -1.64
N GLY A 222 3.47 -3.58 -2.83
CA GLY A 222 3.39 -4.32 -4.09
C GLY A 222 4.31 -5.54 -4.09
N CYS A 223 5.53 -5.42 -3.57
CA CYS A 223 6.46 -6.54 -3.37
C CYS A 223 5.87 -7.62 -2.46
N PHE A 224 5.26 -7.23 -1.33
CA PHE A 224 4.60 -8.15 -0.42
C PHE A 224 3.45 -8.88 -1.12
N LEU A 225 2.51 -8.14 -1.72
CA LEU A 225 1.35 -8.72 -2.40
C LEU A 225 1.77 -9.65 -3.54
N LEU A 226 2.70 -9.21 -4.39
CA LEU A 226 3.23 -9.97 -5.51
C LEU A 226 3.86 -11.28 -5.02
N LYS A 227 4.77 -11.20 -4.05
CA LYS A 227 5.52 -12.36 -3.57
C LYS A 227 4.62 -13.39 -2.90
N THR A 228 3.75 -12.95 -1.98
CA THR A 228 2.80 -13.86 -1.30
C THR A 228 1.83 -14.50 -2.30
N THR A 229 1.42 -13.78 -3.34
CA THR A 229 0.52 -14.32 -4.38
C THR A 229 1.22 -15.32 -5.29
N LEU A 230 2.44 -15.04 -5.72
CA LEU A 230 3.23 -15.97 -6.54
C LEU A 230 3.50 -17.27 -5.79
N ASP A 231 3.73 -17.21 -4.48
CA ASP A 231 3.91 -18.39 -3.64
C ASP A 231 2.63 -19.24 -3.50
N ALA A 232 1.45 -18.64 -3.69
CA ALA A 232 0.15 -19.32 -3.64
C ALA A 232 -0.32 -19.91 -4.99
N LYS A 233 0.35 -19.57 -6.10
CA LYS A 233 -0.14 -19.81 -7.47
C LYS A 233 0.07 -21.25 -8.00
N GLN A 234 0.29 -22.24 -7.13
CA GLN A 234 0.64 -23.60 -7.58
C GLN A 234 -0.51 -24.61 -7.49
N PRO A 235 -0.71 -25.44 -8.53
CA PRO A 235 -1.57 -26.61 -8.46
C PRO A 235 -0.88 -27.72 -7.65
N GLU A 236 -1.65 -28.46 -6.86
CA GLU A 236 -1.17 -29.67 -6.20
C GLU A 236 -0.62 -30.67 -7.23
N PRO A 237 0.45 -31.42 -6.92
CA PRO A 237 0.89 -32.52 -7.78
C PRO A 237 -0.20 -33.60 -7.78
N GLY A 238 -1.05 -33.58 -8.81
CA GLY A 238 -2.22 -34.46 -8.96
C GLY A 238 -3.57 -33.73 -9.05
N GLY A 239 -3.61 -32.43 -8.75
CA GLY A 239 -4.81 -31.62 -8.89
C GLY A 239 -5.13 -31.35 -10.36
N LYS A 240 -6.29 -31.83 -10.83
CA LYS A 240 -6.87 -31.38 -12.09
C LYS A 240 -6.83 -29.85 -12.11
N ILE A 241 -6.34 -29.30 -13.21
CA ILE A 241 -6.43 -27.88 -13.50
C ILE A 241 -7.92 -27.58 -13.65
N ASP A 242 -8.57 -27.18 -12.56
CA ASP A 242 -9.89 -26.56 -12.65
C ASP A 242 -9.67 -25.19 -13.31
N ARG A 243 -9.76 -25.21 -14.64
CA ARG A 243 -9.80 -24.02 -15.48
C ARG A 243 -11.09 -23.28 -15.19
N PHE A 244 -11.00 -22.16 -14.49
CA PHE A 244 -11.90 -21.02 -14.67
C PHE A 244 -11.08 -19.74 -14.50
#